data_AF-A0AAV8YGY8-F1
#
_entry.id   AF-A0AAV8YGY8-F1
#
_cell.length_a   1.000
_cell.length_b   1.000
_cell.length_c   1.000
_cell.angle_alpha   90.00
_cell.angle_beta   90.00
_cell.angle_gamma   90.00
#
_symmetry.space_group_name_H-M   'P 1'
#
loop_
_entity.id
_entity.type
_entity.pdbx_description
1 polymer ?
#
loop_
_entity_poly.entity_id
_entity_poly.type
_entity_poly.pdbx_seq_one_letter_code
_entity_poly.pdbx_strand_id
1 'polypeptide(L)'
;MDIRLERGFTLEEAIQMAYDDDIDVHEIYIEPPEANILTDEDSGEADGGGLLDNLSGRQLLSKADAVTVDEAEPEEILVRPANGSDPNDVFLRPGLEKITWIHGDFEERTKSFSEPDYSKYEKMSYLDIFEEFLDDNVIGLLVEQSNKYALFCNQPHPNISKEMKCAIGILIVTGYNELPGRNFYWDSKMDMKNSMVSDSMRRDRFRQIIKYLHCADNLQPHLQDKMWKLRQRMDLLKSKFIKNWIPEQDLDYDESMIKYFGKHSCK
;
A
#
# COMPACT_ATOMS: atom_id res chain seq x y z
N MET A 1 17.43 27.96 -16.89
CA MET A 1 17.88 26.79 -16.12
C MET A 1 17.12 25.62 -16.70
N ASP A 2 17.78 24.85 -17.55
CA ASP A 2 17.20 23.65 -18.12
C ASP A 2 17.49 22.50 -17.18
N ILE A 3 16.43 21.85 -16.71
CA ILE A 3 16.50 20.73 -15.78
C ILE A 3 16.85 19.49 -16.60
N ARG A 4 17.97 18.82 -16.30
CA ARG A 4 18.36 17.58 -16.97
C ARG A 4 18.06 16.38 -16.06
N LEU A 5 17.28 15.45 -16.59
CA LEU A 5 17.04 14.14 -15.95
C LEU A 5 18.02 13.14 -16.53
N GLU A 6 18.98 12.71 -15.72
CA GLU A 6 19.85 11.60 -16.07
C GLU A 6 19.28 10.29 -15.53
N ARG A 7 19.05 9.33 -16.44
CA ARG A 7 18.34 8.08 -16.15
C ARG A 7 19.30 6.89 -16.11
N GLY A 8 18.90 5.88 -15.34
CA GLY A 8 19.51 4.55 -15.40
C GLY A 8 20.58 4.27 -14.34
N PHE A 9 20.63 5.10 -13.29
CA PHE A 9 21.46 4.85 -12.12
C PHE A 9 20.72 3.97 -11.11
N THR A 10 21.47 3.31 -10.26
CA THR A 10 20.99 2.84 -8.96
C THR A 10 20.90 4.01 -7.99
N LEU A 11 20.07 3.90 -6.95
CA LEU A 11 19.99 4.94 -5.91
C LEU A 11 21.37 5.15 -5.24
N GLU A 12 22.17 4.10 -5.06
CA GLU A 12 23.53 4.23 -4.53
C GLU A 12 24.41 5.13 -5.41
N GLU A 13 24.39 4.93 -6.72
CA GLU A 13 25.12 5.76 -7.68
C GLU A 13 24.60 7.20 -7.70
N ALA A 14 23.27 7.39 -7.67
CA ALA A 14 22.65 8.72 -7.62
C ALA A 14 23.03 9.49 -6.35
N ILE A 15 23.09 8.80 -5.21
CA ILE A 15 23.53 9.36 -3.94
C ILE A 15 25.01 9.73 -4.01
N GLN A 16 25.86 8.86 -4.55
CA GLN A 16 27.29 9.13 -4.67
C GLN A 16 27.55 10.38 -5.53
N MET A 17 26.82 10.53 -6.64
CA MET A 17 26.90 11.73 -7.47
C MET A 17 26.50 13.00 -6.72
N ALA A 18 25.49 12.93 -5.85
CA ALA A 18 25.07 14.08 -5.02
C ALA A 18 26.08 14.43 -3.92
N TYR A 19 26.98 13.51 -3.55
CA TYR A 19 28.07 13.77 -2.61
C TYR A 19 29.37 14.19 -3.30
N ASP A 20 29.49 13.98 -4.61
CA ASP A 20 30.64 14.43 -5.39
C ASP A 20 30.47 15.92 -5.70
N ASP A 21 31.42 16.76 -5.25
CA ASP A 21 31.36 18.24 -5.36
C ASP A 21 31.33 18.78 -6.81
N ASP A 22 31.49 17.90 -7.81
CA ASP A 22 31.58 18.25 -9.24
C ASP A 22 30.20 18.29 -9.94
N ILE A 23 29.13 17.77 -9.32
CA ILE A 23 27.78 17.69 -9.94
C ILE A 23 26.73 18.26 -8.97
N ASP A 24 26.01 19.30 -9.41
CA ASP A 24 24.93 19.89 -8.62
C ASP A 24 23.62 19.09 -8.78
N VAL A 25 23.45 18.04 -7.96
CA VAL A 25 22.24 17.21 -7.92
C VAL A 25 21.20 17.85 -6.99
N HIS A 26 20.09 18.31 -7.57
CA HIS A 26 19.03 18.99 -6.82
C HIS A 26 17.99 18.03 -6.23
N GLU A 27 17.60 16.99 -6.98
CA GLU A 27 16.57 16.02 -6.57
C GLU A 27 16.92 14.62 -7.08
N ILE A 28 16.54 13.59 -6.30
CA ILE A 28 16.68 12.19 -6.69
C ILE A 28 15.31 11.52 -6.58
N TYR A 29 14.87 10.91 -7.67
CA TYR A 29 13.64 10.11 -7.74
C TYR A 29 14.03 8.63 -7.76
N ILE A 30 13.41 7.81 -6.91
CA ILE A 30 13.66 6.37 -6.83
C ILE A 30 12.44 5.59 -7.29
N GLU A 31 12.65 4.55 -8.11
CA GLU A 31 11.64 3.55 -8.39
C GLU A 31 11.40 2.64 -7.17
N PRO A 32 10.14 2.32 -6.84
CA PRO A 32 9.76 1.24 -5.94
C PRO A 32 10.60 -0.05 -6.11
N PRO A 33 11.34 -0.53 -5.08
CA PRO A 33 12.13 -1.76 -5.16
C PRO A 33 11.34 -2.98 -5.64
N GLU A 34 12.02 -4.01 -6.13
CA GLU A 34 11.36 -5.27 -6.51
C GLU A 34 10.68 -5.95 -5.32
N ALA A 35 9.62 -6.71 -5.61
CA ALA A 35 8.90 -7.45 -4.59
C ALA A 35 9.81 -8.49 -3.93
N ASN A 36 9.64 -8.71 -2.62
CA ASN A 36 10.40 -9.73 -1.91
C ASN A 36 9.58 -10.52 -0.88
N ILE A 37 10.11 -11.68 -0.49
CA ILE A 37 9.58 -12.58 0.52
C ILE A 37 9.79 -12.03 1.95
N LEU A 38 11.00 -11.58 2.27
CA LEU A 38 11.37 -10.93 3.54
C LEU A 38 11.17 -9.40 3.41
N THR A 39 10.08 -8.90 3.98
CA THR A 39 9.73 -7.46 3.99
C THR A 39 9.47 -6.96 5.41
N ASP A 40 9.77 -7.80 6.38
CA ASP A 40 9.59 -7.66 7.83
C ASP A 40 10.85 -7.13 8.51
N GLU A 41 11.87 -6.75 7.73
CA GLU A 41 12.97 -5.93 8.23
C GLU A 41 12.37 -4.60 8.71
N ASP A 42 12.20 -4.52 10.03
CA ASP A 42 11.65 -3.39 10.74
C ASP A 42 12.45 -2.14 10.34
N SER A 43 11.79 -1.22 9.64
CA SER A 43 12.29 0.15 9.51
C SER A 43 12.37 0.68 10.93
N GLY A 44 13.60 0.86 11.44
CA GLY A 44 13.89 1.16 12.85
C GLY A 44 12.97 2.19 13.51
N GLU A 45 13.04 2.21 14.85
CA GLU A 45 12.13 2.94 15.75
C GLU A 45 11.55 4.24 15.15
N ALA A 46 10.22 4.37 15.25
CA ALA A 46 9.40 5.38 14.58
C ALA A 46 9.82 6.84 14.81
N ASP A 47 10.75 7.09 15.73
CA ASP A 47 11.28 8.40 16.09
C ASP A 47 12.51 8.83 15.25
N GLY A 48 13.03 8.00 14.33
CA GLY A 48 14.26 8.33 13.56
C GLY A 48 14.42 7.72 12.16
N GLY A 49 13.38 7.11 11.58
CA GLY A 49 13.44 6.49 10.25
C GLY A 49 13.42 7.50 9.09
N GLY A 50 14.05 7.15 7.96
CA GLY A 50 14.02 7.95 6.72
C GLY A 50 15.26 8.80 6.43
N LEU A 51 16.31 8.71 7.26
CA LEU A 51 17.63 9.24 6.91
C LEU A 51 18.28 8.40 5.81
N LEU A 52 19.16 9.02 5.02
CA LEU A 52 19.90 8.36 3.93
C LEU A 52 20.65 7.10 4.42
N ASP A 53 21.21 7.19 5.63
CA ASP A 53 21.92 6.10 6.30
C ASP A 53 21.04 4.89 6.67
N ASN A 54 19.71 5.04 6.59
CA ASN A 54 18.74 4.02 6.99
C ASN A 54 18.11 3.31 5.78
N LEU A 55 18.61 3.51 4.56
CA LEU A 55 18.15 2.80 3.36
C LEU A 55 18.58 1.33 3.39
N SER A 56 17.70 0.42 3.00
CA SER A 56 18.10 -1.00 2.82
C SER A 56 18.90 -1.16 1.54
N GLY A 57 19.73 -2.22 1.46
CA GLY A 57 20.46 -2.54 0.24
C GLY A 57 19.57 -2.69 -0.99
N ARG A 58 18.30 -3.09 -0.82
CA ARG A 58 17.34 -3.12 -1.94
C ARG A 58 16.92 -1.75 -2.44
N GLN A 59 16.78 -0.79 -1.53
CA GLN A 59 16.47 0.59 -1.92
C GLN A 59 17.67 1.19 -2.64
N LEU A 60 18.89 0.94 -2.14
CA LEU A 60 20.13 1.36 -2.79
C LEU A 60 20.29 0.80 -4.22
N LEU A 61 19.89 -0.45 -4.45
CA LEU A 61 19.91 -1.08 -5.78
C LEU A 61 18.71 -0.73 -6.68
N SER A 62 17.73 0.02 -6.17
CA SER A 62 16.58 0.42 -6.98
C SER A 62 17.00 1.46 -8.01
N LYS A 63 16.32 1.47 -9.16
CA LYS A 63 16.58 2.48 -10.19
C LYS A 63 16.27 3.86 -9.65
N ALA A 64 17.11 4.82 -9.98
CA ALA A 64 16.93 6.21 -9.63
C ALA A 64 17.24 7.13 -10.83
N ASP A 65 16.53 8.24 -10.86
CA ASP A 65 16.75 9.35 -11.77
C ASP A 65 17.24 10.55 -10.93
N ALA A 66 18.37 11.13 -11.33
CA ALA A 66 18.94 12.30 -10.68
C ALA A 66 18.66 13.55 -11.53
N VAL A 67 18.28 14.64 -10.86
CA VAL A 67 18.07 15.95 -11.46
C VAL A 67 19.31 16.80 -11.22
N THR A 68 19.99 17.20 -12.30
CA THR A 68 21.17 18.07 -12.23
C THR A 68 20.90 19.47 -12.78
N VAL A 69 21.61 20.48 -12.26
CA VAL A 69 21.57 21.86 -12.74
C VAL A 69 22.93 22.24 -13.32
N ASP A 70 23.04 22.41 -14.63
CA ASP A 70 24.26 22.95 -15.24
C ASP A 70 24.23 24.49 -15.27
N GLU A 71 25.25 25.14 -14.66
CA GLU A 71 25.66 26.51 -14.98
C GLU A 71 26.68 26.51 -16.14
N ALA A 72 26.29 26.14 -17.37
CA ALA A 72 27.12 26.40 -18.55
C ALA A 72 26.30 26.45 -19.85
N GLU A 73 26.82 27.24 -20.80
CA GLU A 73 26.18 27.75 -22.03
C GLU A 73 25.44 26.72 -22.90
N PRO A 74 24.41 27.15 -23.66
CA PRO A 74 23.61 26.26 -24.49
C PRO A 74 24.46 25.65 -25.61
N GLU A 75 24.92 24.41 -25.42
CA GLU A 75 25.31 23.60 -26.56
C GLU A 75 24.04 23.30 -27.38
N GLU A 76 24.08 23.64 -28.67
CA GLU A 76 23.05 23.28 -29.63
C GLU A 76 22.73 21.79 -29.49
N ILE A 77 21.47 21.50 -29.23
CA ILE A 77 20.91 20.15 -29.29
C ILE A 77 21.15 19.65 -30.71
N LEU A 78 22.26 18.93 -30.93
CA LEU A 78 22.42 18.06 -32.08
C LEU A 78 21.47 16.88 -31.85
N VAL A 79 20.20 17.11 -32.21
CA VAL A 79 19.22 16.06 -32.47
C VAL A 79 19.86 15.16 -33.53
N ARG A 80 20.49 14.07 -33.10
CA ARG A 80 20.71 12.95 -34.01
C ARG A 80 19.33 12.40 -34.29
N PRO A 81 18.82 12.49 -35.53
CA PRO A 81 17.54 11.88 -35.85
C PRO A 81 17.72 10.38 -35.66
N ALA A 82 17.01 9.82 -34.68
CA ALA A 82 16.68 8.41 -34.74
C ALA A 82 15.91 8.23 -36.05
N ASN A 83 16.41 7.32 -36.90
CA ASN A 83 15.92 7.08 -38.24
C ASN A 83 14.38 7.16 -38.34
N GLY A 84 13.92 8.22 -39.02
CA GLY A 84 12.66 8.30 -39.76
C GLY A 84 11.40 7.72 -39.12
N SER A 85 10.85 8.35 -38.08
CA SER A 85 9.42 8.22 -37.76
C SER A 85 8.75 9.59 -37.67
N ASP A 86 7.61 9.67 -38.36
CA ASP A 86 6.73 10.83 -38.51
C ASP A 86 6.27 11.37 -37.14
N PRO A 87 6.22 12.69 -36.91
CA PRO A 87 5.70 13.29 -35.68
C PRO A 87 4.23 12.96 -35.36
N ASN A 88 3.51 12.25 -36.23
CA ASN A 88 2.16 11.73 -35.97
C ASN A 88 2.11 10.31 -35.37
N ASP A 89 3.25 9.68 -35.06
CA ASP A 89 3.26 8.31 -34.53
C ASP A 89 2.92 8.29 -33.03
N VAL A 90 1.63 8.42 -32.74
CA VAL A 90 1.05 8.19 -31.42
C VAL A 90 1.28 6.72 -31.07
N PHE A 91 2.03 6.45 -30.01
CA PHE A 91 2.20 5.11 -29.43
C PHE A 91 0.84 4.52 -29.03
N LEU A 92 0.12 3.93 -29.98
CA LEU A 92 -1.08 3.15 -29.76
C LEU A 92 -0.64 1.82 -29.13
N ARG A 93 -0.96 1.62 -27.86
CA ARG A 93 -0.81 0.30 -27.22
C ARG A 93 -1.57 -0.74 -28.07
N PRO A 94 -0.99 -1.94 -28.33
CA PRO A 94 -1.66 -2.94 -29.15
C PRO A 94 -3.00 -3.35 -28.52
N GLY A 95 -4.10 -3.12 -29.24
CA GLY A 95 -5.45 -3.53 -28.84
C GLY A 95 -6.43 -2.41 -28.46
N LEU A 96 -6.01 -1.14 -28.47
CA LEU A 96 -6.96 -0.02 -28.38
C LEU A 96 -7.46 0.31 -29.79
N GLU A 97 -8.76 0.05 -30.04
CA GLU A 97 -9.41 0.51 -31.26
C GLU A 97 -9.16 2.00 -31.46
N LYS A 98 -8.97 2.41 -32.73
CA LYS A 98 -8.70 3.79 -33.11
C LYS A 98 -9.81 4.68 -32.54
N ILE A 99 -9.48 5.47 -31.52
CA ILE A 99 -10.41 6.42 -30.92
C ILE A 99 -10.75 7.46 -31.99
N THR A 100 -12.00 7.45 -32.45
CA THR A 100 -12.53 8.47 -33.35
C THR A 100 -13.19 9.56 -32.52
N TRP A 101 -12.62 10.76 -32.57
CA TRP A 101 -13.26 11.94 -32.00
C TRP A 101 -14.53 12.23 -32.80
N ILE A 102 -15.66 12.23 -32.11
CA ILE A 102 -16.97 12.60 -32.69
C ILE A 102 -17.18 14.07 -32.35
N HIS A 103 -17.35 14.91 -33.37
CA HIS A 103 -17.76 16.29 -33.18
C HIS A 103 -19.28 16.37 -33.08
N GLY A 104 -19.77 16.93 -31.98
CA GLY A 104 -21.19 17.14 -31.70
C GLY A 104 -21.42 17.38 -30.21
N ASP A 105 -22.61 17.88 -29.87
CA ASP A 105 -23.03 17.95 -28.47
C ASP A 105 -23.31 16.53 -27.95
N PHE A 106 -23.04 16.29 -26.67
CA PHE A 106 -23.41 15.04 -26.03
C PHE A 106 -24.94 14.90 -26.06
N GLU A 107 -25.44 13.87 -26.75
CA GLU A 107 -26.84 13.48 -26.59
C GLU A 107 -27.03 12.97 -25.14
N GLU A 108 -27.89 13.65 -24.38
CA GLU A 108 -28.31 13.21 -23.03
C GLU A 108 -28.97 11.83 -23.14
N ARG A 109 -28.16 10.79 -22.90
CA ARG A 109 -28.63 9.43 -22.67
C ARG A 109 -28.96 9.22 -21.21
N THR A 110 -29.57 10.20 -20.56
CA THR A 110 -29.94 10.14 -19.15
C THR A 110 -31.15 9.22 -18.99
N LYS A 111 -30.89 7.94 -18.76
CA LYS A 111 -31.86 7.08 -18.09
C LYS A 111 -32.00 7.61 -16.66
N SER A 112 -33.23 7.71 -16.16
CA SER A 112 -33.48 8.06 -14.76
C SER A 112 -32.76 7.05 -13.87
N PHE A 113 -31.92 7.54 -12.95
CA PHE A 113 -31.28 6.69 -11.96
C PHE A 113 -32.32 6.32 -10.88
N SER A 114 -32.42 5.04 -10.54
CA SER A 114 -33.36 4.60 -9.51
C SER A 114 -32.82 4.95 -8.12
N GLU A 115 -33.70 5.37 -7.22
CA GLU A 115 -33.36 5.57 -5.81
C GLU A 115 -32.72 4.29 -5.21
N PRO A 116 -31.65 4.43 -4.40
CA PRO A 116 -30.96 3.29 -3.82
C PRO A 116 -31.81 2.62 -2.73
N ASP A 117 -31.90 1.28 -2.77
CA ASP A 117 -32.70 0.49 -1.83
C ASP A 117 -31.84 -0.21 -0.77
N TYR A 118 -31.77 0.38 0.43
CA TYR A 118 -31.06 -0.19 1.58
C TYR A 118 -31.92 -1.06 2.49
N SER A 119 -33.17 -1.40 2.11
CA SER A 119 -34.11 -2.13 2.97
C SER A 119 -33.57 -3.48 3.47
N LYS A 120 -32.64 -4.09 2.73
CA LYS A 120 -31.91 -5.30 3.14
C LYS A 120 -31.24 -5.12 4.51
N TYR A 121 -30.68 -3.95 4.78
CA TYR A 121 -29.84 -3.68 5.96
C TYR A 121 -30.63 -3.16 7.15
N GLU A 122 -31.89 -2.73 6.96
CA GLU A 122 -32.71 -2.12 8.01
C GLU A 122 -32.91 -3.02 9.24
N LYS A 123 -32.95 -4.34 9.02
CA LYS A 123 -33.16 -5.35 10.09
C LYS A 123 -31.86 -5.94 10.63
N MET A 124 -30.71 -5.53 10.10
CA MET A 124 -29.41 -6.05 10.49
C MET A 124 -28.86 -5.23 11.66
N SER A 125 -28.19 -5.89 12.60
CA SER A 125 -27.41 -5.16 13.61
C SER A 125 -26.14 -4.58 12.98
N TYR A 126 -25.53 -3.61 13.65
CA TYR A 126 -24.22 -3.07 13.23
C TYR A 126 -23.15 -4.16 13.08
N LEU A 127 -23.22 -5.20 13.93
CA LEU A 127 -22.31 -6.33 13.85
C LEU A 127 -22.58 -7.18 12.60
N ASP A 128 -23.85 -7.46 12.29
CA ASP A 128 -24.21 -8.23 11.09
C ASP A 128 -23.74 -7.50 9.81
N ILE A 129 -23.91 -6.18 9.77
CA ILE A 129 -23.45 -5.35 8.65
C ILE A 129 -21.92 -5.41 8.54
N PHE A 130 -21.21 -5.34 9.66
CA PHE A 130 -19.75 -5.44 9.68
C PHE A 130 -19.26 -6.81 9.20
N GLU A 131 -19.93 -7.89 9.63
CA GLU A 131 -19.60 -9.26 9.27
C GLU A 131 -19.93 -9.61 7.82
N GLU A 132 -20.71 -8.81 7.09
CA GLU A 132 -20.81 -8.94 5.62
C GLU A 132 -19.46 -8.69 4.92
N PHE A 133 -18.62 -7.82 5.50
CA PHE A 133 -17.29 -7.47 4.98
C PHE A 133 -16.17 -8.28 5.63
N LEU A 134 -16.18 -8.41 6.96
CA LEU A 134 -15.18 -9.16 7.74
C LEU A 134 -15.77 -10.48 8.24
N ASP A 135 -16.19 -11.31 7.29
CA ASP A 135 -16.80 -12.62 7.55
C ASP A 135 -15.79 -13.68 8.00
N ASP A 136 -16.30 -14.87 8.32
CA ASP A 136 -15.49 -16.02 8.71
C ASP A 136 -14.49 -16.45 7.63
N ASN A 137 -14.72 -16.15 6.34
CA ASN A 137 -13.77 -16.45 5.27
C ASN A 137 -12.56 -15.51 5.33
N VAL A 138 -12.79 -14.20 5.50
CA VAL A 138 -11.69 -13.24 5.66
C VAL A 138 -10.91 -13.55 6.93
N ILE A 139 -11.59 -13.84 8.03
CA ILE A 139 -10.93 -14.24 9.29
C ILE A 139 -10.16 -15.54 9.12
N GLY A 140 -10.74 -16.53 8.44
CA GLY A 140 -10.10 -17.80 8.15
C GLY A 140 -8.80 -17.62 7.36
N LEU A 141 -8.82 -16.79 6.33
CA LEU A 141 -7.62 -16.41 5.56
C LEU A 141 -6.54 -15.83 6.48
N LEU A 142 -6.88 -14.82 7.29
CA LEU A 142 -5.91 -14.20 8.20
C LEU A 142 -5.34 -15.21 9.19
N VAL A 143 -6.17 -16.08 9.77
CA VAL A 143 -5.74 -17.12 10.72
C VAL A 143 -4.79 -18.11 10.06
N GLU A 144 -5.14 -18.62 8.88
CA GLU A 144 -4.32 -19.60 8.16
C GLU A 144 -2.96 -19.02 7.81
N GLN A 145 -2.94 -17.86 7.15
CA GLN A 145 -1.69 -17.26 6.67
C GLN A 145 -0.80 -16.78 7.82
N SER A 146 -1.38 -16.31 8.93
CA SER A 146 -0.60 -15.91 10.11
C SER A 146 0.07 -17.10 10.80
N ASN A 147 -0.63 -18.24 10.93
CA ASN A 147 -0.04 -19.45 11.48
C ASN A 147 1.08 -19.99 10.57
N LYS A 148 0.87 -20.00 9.25
CA LYS A 148 1.90 -20.40 8.26
C LYS A 148 3.13 -19.50 8.34
N TYR A 149 2.95 -18.20 8.46
CA TYR A 149 4.06 -17.26 8.55
C TYR A 149 4.92 -17.47 9.80
N ALA A 150 4.32 -17.77 10.96
CA ALA A 150 5.10 -18.09 12.14
C ALA A 150 6.01 -19.31 11.94
N LEU A 151 5.51 -20.36 11.27
CA LEU A 151 6.33 -21.52 10.89
C LEU A 151 7.43 -21.15 9.89
N PHE A 152 7.13 -20.28 8.91
CA PHE A 152 8.11 -19.75 7.97
C PHE A 152 9.26 -19.01 8.67
N CYS A 153 8.96 -18.26 9.73
CA CYS A 153 9.96 -17.61 10.60
C CYS A 153 10.68 -18.57 11.56
N ASN A 154 10.51 -19.88 11.40
CA ASN A 154 11.04 -20.92 12.29
C ASN A 154 10.62 -20.70 13.76
N GLN A 155 9.39 -20.23 13.97
CA GLN A 155 8.80 -20.05 15.30
C GLN A 155 7.84 -21.21 15.61
N PRO A 156 7.61 -21.52 16.90
CA PRO A 156 6.58 -22.48 17.29
C PRO A 156 5.21 -22.06 16.74
N HIS A 157 4.39 -23.04 16.37
CA HIS A 157 3.03 -22.80 15.88
C HIS A 157 2.24 -21.95 16.90
N PRO A 158 1.78 -20.74 16.55
CA PRO A 158 1.22 -19.81 17.52
C PRO A 158 -0.22 -20.17 17.90
N ASN A 159 -0.82 -21.17 17.25
CA ASN A 159 -2.19 -21.65 17.50
C ASN A 159 -3.22 -20.51 17.43
N ILE A 160 -3.05 -19.59 16.49
CA ILE A 160 -4.02 -18.51 16.26
C ILE A 160 -5.32 -19.14 15.75
N SER A 161 -6.45 -18.66 16.26
CA SER A 161 -7.78 -19.22 15.99
C SER A 161 -8.80 -18.10 15.76
N LYS A 162 -10.08 -18.35 16.05
CA LYS A 162 -11.16 -17.35 15.98
C LYS A 162 -10.93 -16.11 16.84
N GLU A 163 -10.03 -16.17 17.82
CA GLU A 163 -9.60 -15.00 18.60
C GLU A 163 -8.98 -13.88 17.74
N MET A 164 -8.62 -14.16 16.48
CA MET A 164 -8.28 -13.13 15.49
C MET A 164 -9.36 -12.04 15.40
N LYS A 165 -10.66 -12.40 15.49
CA LYS A 165 -11.77 -11.42 15.55
C LYS A 165 -11.63 -10.48 16.74
N CYS A 166 -11.27 -11.01 17.91
CA CYS A 166 -11.03 -10.20 19.11
C CYS A 166 -9.82 -9.27 18.93
N ALA A 167 -8.73 -9.76 18.33
CA ALA A 167 -7.57 -8.91 18.02
C ALA A 167 -7.92 -7.77 17.05
N ILE A 168 -8.75 -8.02 16.03
CA ILE A 168 -9.26 -6.99 15.12
C ILE A 168 -10.18 -6.00 15.86
N GLY A 169 -11.07 -6.50 16.74
CA GLY A 169 -11.90 -5.65 17.59
C GLY A 169 -11.06 -4.71 18.47
N ILE A 170 -9.96 -5.21 19.04
CA ILE A 170 -9.00 -4.38 19.77
C ILE A 170 -8.40 -3.32 18.85
N LEU A 171 -7.97 -3.67 17.62
CA LEU A 171 -7.45 -2.67 16.66
C LEU A 171 -8.45 -1.54 16.40
N ILE A 172 -9.73 -1.86 16.25
CA ILE A 172 -10.80 -0.87 16.05
C ILE A 172 -10.91 0.04 17.29
N VAL A 173 -10.97 -0.53 18.49
CA VAL A 173 -11.05 0.25 19.75
C VAL A 173 -9.84 1.18 19.89
N THR A 174 -8.64 0.66 19.67
CA THR A 174 -7.40 1.43 19.80
C THR A 174 -7.19 2.46 18.69
N GLY A 175 -7.97 2.38 17.60
CA GLY A 175 -7.90 3.31 16.48
C GLY A 175 -8.68 4.61 16.69
N TYR A 176 -9.69 4.61 17.56
CA TYR A 176 -10.41 5.84 17.93
C TYR A 176 -10.17 6.30 19.37
N ASN A 177 -9.69 5.41 20.24
CA ASN A 177 -9.31 5.72 21.61
C ASN A 177 -7.80 5.60 21.77
N GLU A 178 -7.05 6.54 21.18
CA GLU A 178 -5.60 6.48 21.13
C GLU A 178 -4.94 6.82 22.48
N LEU A 179 -4.00 5.98 22.92
CA LEU A 179 -3.13 6.24 24.07
C LEU A 179 -1.70 6.53 23.60
N PRO A 180 -0.84 7.16 24.44
CA PRO A 180 0.55 7.49 24.09
C PRO A 180 1.43 6.29 23.68
N GLY A 181 0.93 5.07 23.89
CA GLY A 181 1.64 3.84 23.61
C GLY A 181 0.70 2.65 23.69
N ARG A 182 0.88 1.71 22.76
CA ARG A 182 0.00 0.54 22.62
C ARG A 182 -0.04 -0.37 23.85
N ASN A 183 1.00 -0.38 24.69
CA ASN A 183 0.99 -1.23 25.88
C ASN A 183 0.10 -0.68 27.00
N PHE A 184 -0.21 0.62 26.98
CA PHE A 184 -0.97 1.29 28.04
C PHE A 184 -2.41 0.81 28.15
N TYR A 185 -3.00 0.25 27.08
CA TYR A 185 -4.34 -0.35 27.17
C TYR A 185 -4.43 -1.48 28.21
N TRP A 186 -3.32 -2.13 28.54
CA TRP A 186 -3.20 -3.19 29.56
C TRP A 186 -2.54 -2.71 30.87
N ASP A 187 -2.45 -1.40 31.09
CA ASP A 187 -1.91 -0.87 32.34
C ASP A 187 -2.77 -1.32 33.55
N SER A 188 -2.16 -1.33 34.73
CA SER A 188 -2.86 -1.52 36.00
C SER A 188 -3.46 -0.22 36.53
N LYS A 189 -2.94 0.94 36.12
CA LYS A 189 -3.42 2.25 36.56
C LYS A 189 -4.64 2.72 35.77
N MET A 190 -5.58 3.38 36.45
CA MET A 190 -6.89 3.74 35.91
C MET A 190 -6.86 4.86 34.86
N ASP A 191 -5.80 5.66 34.81
CA ASP A 191 -5.61 6.76 33.87
C ASP A 191 -5.34 6.27 32.44
N MET A 192 -4.77 5.07 32.30
CA MET A 192 -4.35 4.50 31.03
C MET A 192 -5.05 3.18 30.70
N LYS A 193 -5.48 2.41 31.71
CA LYS A 193 -6.13 1.12 31.51
C LYS A 193 -7.42 1.26 30.71
N ASN A 194 -7.54 0.46 29.65
CA ASN A 194 -8.81 0.28 28.95
C ASN A 194 -9.37 -1.11 29.29
N SER A 195 -10.44 -1.16 30.09
CA SER A 195 -11.04 -2.43 30.54
C SER A 195 -11.57 -3.26 29.37
N MET A 196 -12.18 -2.62 28.36
CA MET A 196 -12.65 -3.35 27.17
C MET A 196 -11.52 -4.07 26.46
N VAL A 197 -10.34 -3.45 26.35
CA VAL A 197 -9.16 -4.08 25.72
C VAL A 197 -8.52 -5.12 26.66
N SER A 198 -8.26 -4.74 27.91
CA SER A 198 -7.51 -5.59 28.84
C SER A 198 -8.25 -6.88 29.19
N ASP A 199 -9.58 -6.81 29.27
CA ASP A 199 -10.42 -7.93 29.69
C ASP A 199 -10.76 -8.85 28.50
N SER A 200 -10.70 -8.32 27.26
CA SER A 200 -10.98 -9.10 26.04
C SER A 200 -9.85 -10.01 25.60
N MET A 201 -8.59 -9.60 25.79
CA MET A 201 -7.42 -10.41 25.42
C MET A 201 -6.21 -10.03 26.25
N ARG A 202 -5.37 -11.01 26.64
CA ARG A 202 -4.11 -10.73 27.34
C ARG A 202 -3.13 -10.01 26.39
N ARG A 203 -2.40 -9.02 26.92
CA ARG A 203 -1.41 -8.22 26.18
C ARG A 203 -0.47 -9.05 25.31
N ASP A 204 0.16 -10.06 25.90
CA ASP A 204 1.18 -10.85 25.20
C ASP A 204 0.56 -11.74 24.12
N ARG A 205 -0.71 -12.16 24.29
CA ARG A 205 -1.44 -12.89 23.25
C ARG A 205 -1.77 -11.98 22.07
N PHE A 206 -2.25 -10.77 22.33
CA PHE A 206 -2.48 -9.77 21.30
C PHE A 206 -1.18 -9.43 20.54
N ARG A 207 -0.07 -9.20 21.25
CA ARG A 207 1.25 -8.97 20.63
C ARG A 207 1.67 -10.14 19.75
N GLN A 208 1.46 -11.38 20.19
CA GLN A 208 1.79 -12.56 19.40
C GLN A 208 0.96 -12.64 18.11
N ILE A 209 -0.35 -12.38 18.17
CA ILE A 209 -1.22 -12.40 17.00
C ILE A 209 -0.80 -11.31 16.00
N ILE A 210 -0.61 -10.09 16.47
CA ILE A 210 -0.25 -8.97 15.59
C ILE A 210 1.14 -9.17 14.99
N LYS A 211 2.10 -9.71 15.75
CA LYS A 211 3.45 -10.02 15.25
C LYS A 211 3.42 -10.94 14.03
N TYR A 212 2.53 -11.92 14.02
CA TYR A 212 2.45 -12.90 12.93
C TYR A 212 1.32 -12.61 11.94
N LEU A 213 0.60 -11.49 12.06
CA LEU A 213 -0.53 -11.17 11.20
C LEU A 213 -0.10 -11.13 9.72
N HIS A 214 -0.57 -12.09 8.92
CA HIS A 214 -0.24 -12.24 7.51
C HIS A 214 -1.49 -12.48 6.66
N CYS A 215 -1.39 -12.15 5.38
CA CYS A 215 -2.49 -12.22 4.40
C CYS A 215 -2.17 -13.12 3.19
N ALA A 216 -0.97 -13.69 3.11
CA ALA A 216 -0.53 -14.54 2.00
C ALA A 216 0.49 -15.59 2.47
N ASP A 217 0.67 -16.63 1.66
CA ASP A 217 1.61 -17.72 1.92
C ASP A 217 3.01 -17.37 1.38
N ASN A 218 3.96 -17.19 2.29
CA ASN A 218 5.34 -16.85 1.90
C ASN A 218 6.08 -17.98 1.19
N LEU A 219 5.56 -19.21 1.17
CA LEU A 219 6.12 -20.32 0.40
C LEU A 219 5.73 -20.28 -1.09
N GLN A 220 4.74 -19.45 -1.46
CA GLN A 220 4.25 -19.31 -2.83
C GLN A 220 4.21 -17.84 -3.25
N PRO A 221 5.37 -17.16 -3.31
CA PRO A 221 5.42 -15.73 -3.63
C PRO A 221 5.07 -15.47 -5.11
N HIS A 222 4.32 -14.38 -5.36
CA HIS A 222 4.04 -13.89 -6.72
C HIS A 222 4.78 -12.58 -6.96
N LEU A 223 6.07 -12.68 -7.27
CA LEU A 223 7.00 -11.55 -7.30
C LEU A 223 6.74 -10.53 -8.41
N GLN A 224 5.96 -10.89 -9.44
CA GLN A 224 5.52 -9.95 -10.48
C GLN A 224 4.50 -8.93 -9.95
N ASP A 225 3.82 -9.23 -8.84
CA ASP A 225 2.88 -8.33 -8.20
C ASP A 225 3.49 -7.73 -6.94
N LYS A 226 3.83 -6.44 -6.94
CA LYS A 226 4.41 -5.75 -5.77
C LYS A 226 3.50 -5.78 -4.54
N MET A 227 2.19 -6.01 -4.69
CA MET A 227 1.21 -6.10 -3.60
C MET A 227 0.75 -7.54 -3.30
N TRP A 228 1.48 -8.55 -3.77
CA TRP A 228 1.07 -9.96 -3.68
C TRP A 228 0.70 -10.40 -2.26
N LYS A 229 1.39 -9.86 -1.24
CA LYS A 229 1.14 -10.15 0.17
C LYS A 229 -0.25 -9.74 0.65
N LEU A 230 -0.84 -8.72 0.02
CA LEU A 230 -2.16 -8.19 0.37
C LEU A 230 -3.23 -8.59 -0.65
N ARG A 231 -2.82 -9.03 -1.86
CA ARG A 231 -3.69 -9.28 -3.01
C ARG A 231 -4.87 -10.17 -2.67
N GLN A 232 -4.63 -11.33 -2.05
CA GLN A 232 -5.70 -12.29 -1.70
C GLN A 232 -6.77 -11.66 -0.81
N ARG A 233 -6.36 -10.96 0.26
CA ARG A 233 -7.28 -10.24 1.14
C ARG A 233 -7.99 -9.10 0.41
N MET A 234 -7.26 -8.32 -0.40
CA MET A 234 -7.83 -7.19 -1.13
C MET A 234 -8.90 -7.62 -2.12
N ASP A 235 -8.65 -8.67 -2.90
CA ASP A 235 -9.60 -9.17 -3.89
C ASP A 235 -10.83 -9.78 -3.21
N LEU A 236 -10.64 -10.48 -2.08
CA LEU A 236 -11.72 -10.97 -1.24
C LEU A 236 -12.61 -9.81 -0.73
N LEU A 237 -12.01 -8.77 -0.15
CA LEU A 237 -12.76 -7.61 0.33
C LEU A 237 -13.43 -6.84 -0.80
N LYS A 238 -12.75 -6.63 -1.94
CA LYS A 238 -13.33 -5.99 -3.13
C LYS A 238 -14.59 -6.71 -3.60
N SER A 239 -14.56 -8.03 -3.67
CA SER A 239 -15.74 -8.82 -4.05
C SER A 239 -16.92 -8.59 -3.11
N LYS A 240 -16.66 -8.42 -1.81
CA LYS A 240 -17.67 -8.14 -0.79
C LYS A 240 -18.20 -6.71 -0.87
N PHE A 241 -17.32 -5.74 -1.10
CA PHE A 241 -17.72 -4.36 -1.33
C PHE A 241 -18.64 -4.26 -2.55
N ILE A 242 -18.24 -4.81 -3.69
CA ILE A 242 -19.05 -4.80 -4.91
C ILE A 242 -20.39 -5.52 -4.69
N LYS A 243 -20.40 -6.66 -3.99
CA LYS A 243 -21.62 -7.42 -3.69
C LYS A 243 -22.63 -6.64 -2.84
N ASN A 244 -22.14 -5.85 -1.89
CA ASN A 244 -22.98 -5.16 -0.91
C ASN A 244 -23.22 -3.67 -1.25
N TRP A 245 -22.53 -3.15 -2.27
CA TRP A 245 -22.71 -1.80 -2.76
C TRP A 245 -23.98 -1.67 -3.61
N ILE A 246 -24.70 -0.58 -3.41
CA ILE A 246 -25.84 -0.18 -4.23
C ILE A 246 -25.38 1.03 -5.03
N PRO A 247 -25.40 0.98 -6.38
CA PRO A 247 -24.98 2.10 -7.20
C PRO A 247 -25.82 3.35 -6.91
N GLU A 248 -25.16 4.50 -6.95
CA GLU A 248 -25.78 5.83 -6.87
C GLU A 248 -25.41 6.66 -8.10
N GLN A 249 -26.20 7.69 -8.42
CA GLN A 249 -26.01 8.49 -9.62
C GLN A 249 -24.71 9.29 -9.59
N ASP A 250 -24.46 9.95 -8.46
CA ASP A 250 -23.35 10.88 -8.30
C ASP A 250 -22.25 10.17 -7.50
N LEU A 251 -21.11 9.94 -8.15
CA LEU A 251 -19.95 9.28 -7.56
C LEU A 251 -18.78 10.26 -7.46
N ASP A 252 -18.10 10.20 -6.32
CA ASP A 252 -16.86 10.93 -6.11
C ASP A 252 -15.67 9.96 -6.17
N TYR A 253 -14.63 10.38 -6.88
CA TYR A 253 -13.42 9.60 -7.10
C TYR A 253 -12.23 10.44 -6.69
N ASP A 254 -11.59 10.03 -5.59
CA ASP A 254 -10.40 10.68 -5.06
C ASP A 254 -9.36 9.63 -4.62
N GLU A 255 -8.13 10.08 -4.48
CA GLU A 255 -7.00 9.26 -4.03
C GLU A 255 -6.89 9.30 -2.50
N SER A 256 -6.69 8.13 -1.89
CA SER A 256 -6.44 8.05 -0.44
C SER A 256 -5.01 7.61 -0.17
N MET A 257 -4.29 8.42 0.59
CA MET A 257 -2.91 8.15 0.99
C MET A 257 -2.85 7.63 2.44
N ILE A 258 -2.29 6.43 2.61
CA ILE A 258 -2.00 5.86 3.93
C ILE A 258 -0.55 6.16 4.26
N LYS A 259 -0.31 6.98 5.30
CA LYS A 259 1.04 7.26 5.76
C LYS A 259 1.72 5.96 6.19
N TYR A 260 2.84 5.64 5.54
CA TYR A 260 3.65 4.47 5.85
C TYR A 260 5.13 4.84 5.82
N PHE A 261 5.84 4.56 6.90
CA PHE A 261 7.25 4.89 7.06
C PHE A 261 8.19 3.70 6.78
N GLY A 262 7.64 2.52 6.52
CA GLY A 262 8.42 1.33 6.22
C GLY A 262 8.94 1.26 4.78
N LYS A 263 9.77 0.25 4.52
CA LYS A 263 10.56 0.09 3.29
C LYS A 263 9.83 -0.70 2.20
N HIS A 264 8.51 -0.50 2.08
CA HIS A 264 7.72 -1.18 1.05
C HIS A 264 7.85 -0.46 -0.28
N SER A 265 7.90 -1.20 -1.38
CA SER A 265 8.10 -0.62 -2.70
C SER A 265 6.93 0.24 -3.14
N CYS A 266 5.69 -0.18 -2.91
CA CYS A 266 4.49 0.60 -3.25
C CYS A 266 4.20 1.81 -2.34
N LYS A 267 5.21 2.40 -1.70
CA LYS A 267 5.08 3.67 -0.96
C LYS A 267 5.06 4.85 -1.94
#